data_AF-A0A4R2RCN4-F1
#
_entry.id   AF-A0A4R2RCN4-F1
#
_cell.length_a   1.000
_cell.length_b   1.000
_cell.length_c   1.000
_cell.angle_alpha   90.00
_cell.angle_beta   90.00
_cell.angle_gamma   90.00
#
_symmetry.space_group_name_H-M   'P 1'
#
loop_
_entity.id
_entity.type
_entity.pdbx_description
1 polymer ?
#
loop_
_entity_poly.entity_id
_entity_poly.type
_entity_poly.pdbx_seq_one_letter_code
_entity_poly.pdbx_strand_id
1 'polypeptide(L)' 'MASDETFRHALVAQLPFQAGGGACTVLVRRVGGDVQLLFHAVLDTTAVLTRQQVEELIAALSSAAE' A
#
# COMPACT_ATOMS: atom_id res chain seq x y z
N MET A 1 8.77 -15.97 -15.39
CA MET A 1 9.43 -16.30 -14.11
C MET A 1 8.43 -15.97 -13.03
N ALA A 2 7.91 -16.98 -12.32
CA ALA A 2 6.99 -16.73 -11.22
C ALA A 2 7.78 -15.95 -10.16
N SER A 3 7.34 -14.72 -9.89
CA SER A 3 7.91 -13.93 -8.81
C SER A 3 7.77 -14.76 -7.54
N ASP A 4 8.88 -15.02 -6.85
CA ASP A 4 8.91 -15.76 -5.58
C ASP A 4 8.32 -14.86 -4.46
N GLU A 5 7.05 -14.53 -4.63
CA GLU A 5 6.28 -13.62 -3.78
C GLU A 5 5.71 -14.42 -2.61
N THR A 6 6.24 -14.19 -1.42
CA THR A 6 5.87 -14.93 -0.20
C THR A 6 4.87 -14.17 0.68
N PHE A 7 4.72 -12.87 0.44
CA PHE A 7 3.76 -12.01 1.15
C PHE A 7 3.24 -10.92 0.23
N ARG A 8 1.93 -10.63 0.29
CA ARG A 8 1.27 -9.54 -0.43
C ARG A 8 0.12 -8.96 0.40
N HIS A 9 0.13 -7.65 0.58
CA HIS A 9 -0.94 -6.91 1.24
C HIS A 9 -1.28 -5.65 0.45
N ALA A 10 -2.57 -5.37 0.27
CA ALA A 10 -3.05 -4.23 -0.51
C ALA A 10 -3.99 -3.36 0.34
N LEU A 11 -3.71 -2.06 0.37
CA LEU A 11 -4.50 -1.05 1.08
C LEU A 11 -5.04 -0.06 0.04
N VAL A 12 -6.32 0.26 0.12
CA VAL A 12 -6.92 1.29 -0.74
C VAL A 12 -7.23 2.51 0.10
N ALA A 13 -6.47 3.59 -0.09
CA ALA A 13 -6.76 4.88 0.48
C ALA A 13 -7.84 5.57 -0.36
N GLN A 14 -8.96 5.93 0.26
CA GLN A 14 -10.04 6.69 -0.36
C GLN A 14 -10.12 8.08 0.27
N LEU A 15 -10.31 9.11 -0.56
CA LEU A 15 -10.51 10.49 -0.10
C LEU A 15 -11.97 10.77 0.27
N PRO A 16 -12.22 11.73 1.18
CA PRO A 16 -13.50 12.43 1.25
C PRO A 16 -13.71 13.19 -0.07
N PHE A 17 -14.93 13.13 -0.60
CA PHE A 17 -15.37 13.58 -1.93
C PHE A 17 -14.96 15.01 -2.37
N GLN A 18 -14.46 15.87 -1.46
CA GLN A 18 -14.24 17.30 -1.69
C GLN A 18 -12.97 17.65 -2.50
N ALA A 19 -12.03 16.72 -2.73
CA ALA A 19 -10.71 17.04 -3.30
C ALA A 19 -10.36 16.30 -4.61
N GLY A 20 -11.35 15.87 -5.41
CA GLY A 20 -11.07 15.20 -6.70
C GLY A 20 -10.55 13.76 -6.53
N GLY A 21 -11.23 13.00 -5.68
CA GLY A 21 -10.82 11.68 -5.19
C GLY A 21 -10.39 10.67 -6.25
N GLY A 22 -9.11 10.30 -6.22
CA GLY A 22 -8.63 9.06 -6.81
C GLY A 22 -8.35 8.02 -5.74
N ALA A 23 -8.54 6.75 -6.07
CA ALA A 23 -8.07 5.66 -5.24
C ALA A 23 -6.54 5.59 -5.32
N CYS A 24 -5.87 5.55 -4.17
CA CYS A 24 -4.46 5.19 -4.10
C CYS A 24 -4.37 3.79 -3.50
N THR A 25 -3.83 2.86 -4.27
CA THR A 25 -3.53 1.51 -3.78
C THR A 25 -2.09 1.45 -3.33
N VAL A 26 -1.88 1.14 -2.06
CA VAL A 26 -0.57 0.85 -1.49
C VAL A 26 -0.42 -0.66 -1.44
N LEU A 27 0.63 -1.19 -2.04
CA LEU A 27 0.95 -2.61 -2.03
C LEU A 27 2.24 -2.84 -1.24
N VAL A 28 2.17 -3.68 -0.21
CA VAL A 28 3.33 -4.22 0.48
C VAL A 28 3.54 -5.64 0.00
N ARG A 29 4.74 -5.96 -0.48
CA ARG A 29 5.06 -7.34 -0.87
C ARG A 29 6.48 -7.72 -0.51
N ARG A 30 6.72 -9.01 -0.29
CA ARG A 30 8.05 -9.59 -0.15
C ARG A 30 8.35 -10.42 -1.40
N VAL A 31 9.41 -10.08 -2.12
CA VAL A 31 9.82 -10.77 -3.34
C VAL A 31 11.33 -10.99 -3.33
N GLY A 32 11.78 -12.24 -3.40
CA GLY A 32 13.21 -12.55 -3.48
C GLY A 32 14.04 -12.06 -2.29
N GLY A 33 13.43 -11.95 -1.10
CA GLY A 33 14.07 -11.43 0.12
C GLY A 33 13.93 -9.92 0.31
N ASP A 34 13.50 -9.18 -0.70
CA ASP A 34 13.28 -7.73 -0.62
C ASP A 34 11.84 -7.41 -0.21
N VAL A 35 11.70 -6.43 0.69
CA VAL A 35 10.40 -5.80 1.00
C VAL A 35 10.19 -4.63 0.05
N GLN A 36 9.11 -4.67 -0.72
CA GLN A 36 8.76 -3.66 -1.70
C GLN A 36 7.46 -2.96 -1.29
N LEU A 37 7.48 -1.63 -1.36
CA LEU A 37 6.32 -0.76 -1.15
C LEU A 37 5.99 -0.06 -2.47
N LEU A 38 4.85 -0.41 -3.08
CA LEU A 38 4.42 0.14 -4.36
C LEU A 38 3.17 1.00 -4.17
N PHE A 39 3.18 2.17 -4.80
CA PHE A 39 2.04 3.09 -4.81
C PHE A 39 1.45 3.12 -6.22
N HIS A 40 0.17 2.78 -6.33
CA HIS A 40 -0.61 2.96 -7.55
C HIS A 40 -1.59 4.08 -7.30
N ALA A 41 -1.29 5.27 -7.82
CA ALA A 41 -2.11 6.46 -7.70
C ALA A 41 -2.07 7.28 -9.00
N VAL A 42 -3.08 8.12 -9.20
CA VAL A 42 -3.08 9.15 -10.25
C VAL A 42 -2.23 10.33 -9.74
N LEU A 43 -1.27 10.82 -10.54
CA LEU A 43 -0.27 11.82 -10.11
C LEU A 43 -0.86 13.10 -9.49
N ASP A 44 -2.07 13.48 -9.86
CA ASP A 44 -2.76 14.68 -9.36
C ASP A 44 -3.48 14.46 -8.02
N THR A 45 -3.31 13.30 -7.38
CA THR A 45 -4.03 12.95 -6.15
C THR A 45 -3.12 12.94 -4.93
N THR A 46 -3.49 13.74 -3.92
CA THR A 46 -2.91 13.66 -2.58
C THR A 46 -3.68 12.62 -1.78
N ALA A 47 -3.12 11.43 -1.59
CA ALA A 47 -3.72 10.40 -0.76
C ALA A 47 -3.36 10.62 0.72
N VAL A 48 -4.36 10.73 1.58
CA VAL A 48 -4.17 10.77 3.04
C VAL A 48 -4.65 9.45 3.61
N LEU A 49 -3.76 8.75 4.31
CA LEU A 49 -4.14 7.55 5.05
C LEU A 49 -4.88 7.95 6.32
N THR A 50 -5.98 7.27 6.61
CA THR A 50 -6.58 7.34 7.94
C THR A 50 -5.62 6.73 8.97
N ARG A 51 -5.80 7.06 10.25
CA ARG A 51 -5.01 6.45 11.33
C ARG A 51 -5.05 4.92 11.29
N GLN A 52 -6.23 4.34 11.06
CA GLN A 52 -6.38 2.89 10.95
C GLN A 52 -5.56 2.33 9.77
N GLN A 53 -5.58 2.98 8.61
CA GLN A 53 -4.79 2.56 7.45
C GLN A 53 -3.29 2.68 7.68
N VAL A 54 -2.84 3.63 8.50
CA VAL A 54 -1.44 3.71 8.94
C VAL A 54 -1.08 2.52 9.82
N GLU A 55 -1.95 2.15 10.77
CA GLU A 55 -1.75 0.98 11.63
C GLU A 55 -1.71 -0.32 10.81
N GLU A 56 -2.60 -0.48 9.82
CA GLU A 56 -2.60 -1.62 8.89
C GLU A 56 -1.33 -1.67 8.02
N LEU A 57 -0.87 -0.52 7.51
CA LEU A 57 0.38 -0.44 6.75
C LEU A 57 1.60 -0.84 7.58
N ILE A 58 1.69 -0.38 8.83
CA ILE A 58 2.78 -0.74 9.75
C ILE A 58 2.76 -2.26 10.00
N ALA A 59 1.60 -2.84 10.27
CA ALA A 59 1.47 -4.29 10.49
C ALA A 59 1.89 -5.10 9.24
N ALA A 60 1.49 -4.65 8.05
CA ALA A 60 1.87 -5.28 6.79
C ALA A 60 3.39 -5.21 6.53
N LEU A 61 4.01 -4.07 6.82
CA LEU A 61 5.47 -3.90 6.69
C LEU A 61 6.24 -4.79 7.68
N SER A 62 5.80 -4.85 8.93
CA SER A 62 6.41 -5.71 9.95
C SER A 62 6.31 -7.19 9.55
N SER A 63 5.13 -7.64 9.14
CA SER A 63 4.94 -9.04 8.69
C SER A 63 5.73 -9.36 7.42
N ALA A 64 5.89 -8.41 6.51
CA ALA A 64 6.74 -8.58 5.35
C ALA A 64 8.25 -8.52 5.68
N ALA A 65 8.64 -8.06 6.86
CA ALA A 65 10.04 -7.98 7.31
C ALA A 65 10.50 -9.21 8.11
N GLU A 66 9.57 -10.02 8.63
CA GLU A 66 9.80 -11.34 9.24
C GLU A 66 9.95 -12.45 8.20
#